data_AF-A0A328WX87-F1
#
_entry.id   AF-A0A328WX87-F1
#
_cell.length_a   1.000
_cell.length_b   1.000
_cell.length_c   1.000
_cell.angle_alpha   90.00
_cell.angle_beta   90.00
_cell.angle_gamma   90.00
#
_symmetry.space_group_name_H-M   'P 1'
#
loop_
_entity.id
_entity.type
_entity.pdbx_description
1 polymer ?
#
loop_
_entity_poly.entity_id
_entity_poly.type
_entity_poly.pdbx_seq_one_letter_code
_entity_poly.pdbx_strand_id
1 'polypeptide(L)'
;MFSRAGLDAIMLMILKLNEIIESLFRKKRKSVSIELIELDHLLKKNYGFSIIAVSENTIVDLEKKLELVDLYVLDKIIFSFYNVIYSEKDDLIIQKLKSNINLKERIMELILFTESKSNHFSLERNNIKNSLQHN
;
A
#
# COMPACT_ATOMS: atom_id res chain seq x y z
N MET A 1 -45.29 -21.42 -17.71
CA MET A 1 -44.02 -21.93 -18.26
C MET A 1 -43.24 -20.70 -18.73
N PHE A 2 -42.12 -20.35 -18.08
CA PHE A 2 -41.35 -19.18 -18.51
C PHE A 2 -40.74 -19.47 -19.88
N SER A 3 -40.86 -18.52 -20.81
CA SER A 3 -40.17 -18.62 -22.10
C SER A 3 -38.66 -18.58 -21.84
N ARG A 4 -37.89 -19.28 -22.67
CA ARG A 4 -36.42 -19.32 -22.59
C ARG A 4 -35.83 -17.89 -22.58
N ALA A 5 -36.38 -17.01 -23.41
CA ALA A 5 -36.05 -15.58 -23.44
C ALA A 5 -36.36 -14.83 -22.13
N GLY A 6 -37.40 -15.23 -21.39
CA GLY A 6 -37.72 -14.65 -20.08
C GLY A 6 -36.72 -15.07 -19.00
N LEU A 7 -36.24 -16.32 -19.03
CA LEU A 7 -35.17 -16.78 -18.14
C LEU A 7 -33.84 -16.09 -18.45
N ASP A 8 -33.51 -15.93 -19.75
CA ASP A 8 -32.30 -15.24 -20.19
C ASP A 8 -32.29 -13.75 -19.77
N ALA A 9 -33.45 -13.08 -19.85
CA ALA A 9 -33.59 -11.69 -19.41
C ALA A 9 -33.40 -11.53 -17.89
N ILE A 10 -33.92 -12.48 -17.09
CA ILE A 10 -33.74 -12.51 -15.63
C ILE A 10 -32.26 -12.74 -15.30
N MET A 11 -31.60 -13.67 -16.00
CA MET A 11 -30.17 -13.95 -15.82
C MET A 11 -29.30 -12.72 -16.09
N LEU A 12 -29.56 -11.99 -17.18
CA LEU A 12 -28.86 -10.75 -17.52
C LEU A 12 -29.10 -9.64 -16.50
N MET A 13 -30.30 -9.57 -15.93
CA MET A 13 -30.63 -8.60 -14.88
C MET A 13 -29.88 -8.90 -13.59
N ILE A 14 -29.77 -10.17 -13.21
CA ILE A 14 -28.99 -10.61 -12.03
C ILE A 14 -27.51 -10.31 -12.22
N LEU A 15 -26.95 -10.59 -13.40
CA LEU A 15 -25.54 -10.29 -13.71
C LEU A 15 -25.25 -8.78 -13.61
N LYS A 16 -26.10 -7.93 -14.19
CA LYS A 16 -25.96 -6.48 -14.06
C LYS A 16 -26.09 -5.99 -12.63
N LEU A 17 -26.99 -6.57 -11.84
CA LEU A 17 -27.12 -6.25 -10.42
C LEU A 17 -25.86 -6.60 -9.64
N ASN A 18 -25.26 -7.76 -9.91
CA ASN A 18 -23.99 -8.15 -9.29
C ASN A 18 -22.85 -7.20 -9.67
N GLU A 19 -22.74 -6.80 -10.93
CA GLU A 19 -21.74 -5.80 -11.37
C GLU A 19 -21.94 -4.45 -10.68
N ILE A 20 -23.19 -4.01 -10.51
CA ILE A 20 -23.52 -2.76 -9.80
C ILE A 20 -23.17 -2.88 -8.32
N ILE A 21 -23.55 -3.97 -7.66
CA ILE A 21 -23.23 -4.23 -6.25
C ILE A 21 -21.71 -4.29 -6.05
N GLU A 22 -20.98 -5.00 -6.91
CA GLU A 22 -19.52 -5.00 -6.89
C GLU A 22 -18.93 -3.60 -7.09
N SER A 23 -19.51 -2.78 -7.96
CA SER A 23 -19.07 -1.40 -8.17
C SER A 23 -19.31 -0.50 -6.96
N LEU A 24 -20.41 -0.72 -6.22
CA LEU A 24 -20.78 0.05 -5.03
C LEU A 24 -19.92 -0.34 -3.82
N PHE A 25 -19.55 -1.61 -3.70
CA PHE A 25 -18.72 -2.14 -2.60
C PHE A 25 -17.23 -2.19 -2.92
N ARG A 26 -16.81 -1.98 -4.17
CA ARG A 26 -15.46 -1.49 -4.47
C ARG A 26 -15.34 -0.12 -3.81
N LYS A 27 -14.88 -0.08 -2.55
CA LYS A 27 -14.19 1.09 -1.98
C LYS A 27 -13.38 1.65 -3.13
N LYS A 28 -13.66 2.87 -3.59
CA LYS A 28 -12.87 3.51 -4.65
C LYS A 28 -11.42 3.39 -4.22
N ARG A 29 -10.71 2.40 -4.77
CA ARG A 29 -9.30 2.18 -4.44
C ARG A 29 -8.65 3.46 -4.91
N LYS A 30 -8.13 4.24 -3.96
CA LYS A 30 -7.43 5.47 -4.31
C LYS A 30 -6.26 5.05 -5.19
N SER A 31 -5.87 5.91 -6.13
CA SER A 31 -4.66 5.60 -6.89
C SER A 31 -3.47 5.56 -5.92
N VAL A 32 -2.49 4.71 -6.21
CA VAL A 32 -1.24 4.59 -5.41
C VAL A 32 -0.62 5.96 -5.13
N SER A 33 -0.68 6.86 -6.11
CA SER A 33 -0.20 8.24 -6.07
C SER A 33 -0.96 9.10 -5.06
N ILE A 34 -2.29 9.00 -5.01
CA ILE A 34 -3.10 9.72 -4.01
C ILE A 34 -2.79 9.18 -2.62
N GLU A 35 -2.69 7.86 -2.45
CA GLU A 35 -2.36 7.25 -1.15
C GLU A 35 -0.98 7.68 -0.65
N LEU A 36 0.01 7.75 -1.55
CA LEU A 36 1.36 8.25 -1.24
C LEU A 36 1.36 9.72 -0.84
N ILE A 37 0.61 10.58 -1.54
CA ILE A 37 0.51 12.01 -1.21
C ILE A 37 -0.14 12.19 0.16
N GLU A 38 -1.24 11.47 0.43
CA GLU A 38 -1.92 11.50 1.73
C GLU A 38 -1.00 11.02 2.86
N LEU A 39 -0.25 9.94 2.61
CA LEU A 39 0.73 9.43 3.56
C LEU A 39 1.85 10.44 3.81
N ASP A 40 2.41 11.04 2.76
CA ASP A 40 3.44 12.08 2.89
C ASP A 40 2.95 13.29 3.70
N HIS A 41 1.72 13.74 3.47
CA HIS A 41 1.11 14.80 4.26
C HIS A 41 0.94 14.41 5.73
N LEU A 42 0.47 13.18 5.99
CA LEU A 42 0.34 12.66 7.35
C LEU A 42 1.70 12.62 8.06
N LEU A 43 2.75 12.15 7.38
CA LEU A 43 4.09 12.07 7.94
C LEU A 43 4.66 13.44 8.27
N LYS A 44 4.53 14.39 7.34
CA LYS A 44 5.00 15.77 7.53
C LYS A 44 4.28 16.45 8.69
N LYS A 45 2.96 16.30 8.76
CA LYS A 45 2.13 16.98 9.75
C LYS A 45 2.34 16.42 11.17
N ASN A 46 2.36 15.10 11.30
CA ASN A 46 2.32 14.45 12.61
C ASN A 46 3.70 14.08 13.15
N TYR A 47 4.69 13.86 12.27
CA TYR A 47 6.00 13.35 12.65
C TYR A 47 7.19 14.17 12.14
N GLY A 48 6.94 15.19 11.30
CA GLY A 48 7.98 16.13 10.86
C GLY A 48 9.00 15.53 9.87
N PHE A 49 8.59 14.55 9.07
CA PHE A 49 9.41 14.01 7.97
C PHE A 49 8.55 13.59 6.77
N SER A 50 9.15 13.44 5.60
CA SER A 50 8.47 13.06 4.36
C SER A 50 8.60 11.57 4.06
N ILE A 51 7.70 11.03 3.23
CA ILE A 51 7.82 9.64 2.76
C ILE A 51 9.10 9.43 1.96
N ILE A 52 9.54 10.46 1.23
CA ILE A 52 10.80 10.47 0.49
C ILE A 52 11.99 10.35 1.46
N ALA A 53 11.96 11.09 2.58
CA ALA A 53 13.02 11.00 3.58
C ALA A 53 13.12 9.59 4.15
N VAL A 54 12.00 8.88 4.34
CA VAL A 54 12.02 7.47 4.75
C VAL A 54 12.71 6.59 3.72
N SER A 55 12.55 6.87 2.43
CA SER A 55 13.23 6.09 1.40
C SER A 55 14.75 6.35 1.37
N GLU A 56 15.16 7.61 1.52
CA GLU A 56 16.53 8.08 1.25
C GLU A 56 17.47 7.96 2.47
N ASN A 57 16.96 8.09 3.70
CA ASN A 57 17.79 8.07 4.92
C ASN A 57 17.81 6.69 5.57
N THR A 58 18.90 6.38 6.29
CA THR A 58 19.02 5.09 6.98
C THR A 58 18.02 4.97 8.12
N ILE A 59 17.68 3.74 8.54
CA ILE A 59 16.85 3.53 9.73
C ILE A 59 17.51 4.16 10.96
N VAL A 60 18.84 4.07 11.06
CA VAL A 60 19.61 4.68 12.17
C VAL A 60 19.38 6.19 12.24
N ASP A 61 19.38 6.89 11.10
CA ASP A 61 19.15 8.34 11.05
C ASP A 61 17.70 8.72 11.38
N LEU A 62 16.76 7.82 11.10
CA LEU A 62 15.33 8.03 11.29
C LEU A 62 14.76 7.39 12.55
N GLU A 63 15.56 6.63 13.29
CA GLU A 63 15.11 5.72 14.35
C GLU A 63 14.22 6.43 15.35
N LYS A 64 14.71 7.54 15.93
CA LYS A 64 13.96 8.37 16.88
C LYS A 64 12.63 8.89 16.33
N LYS A 65 12.56 9.15 15.03
CA LYS A 65 11.33 9.61 14.39
C LYS A 65 10.37 8.44 14.16
N LEU A 66 10.88 7.29 13.71
CA LEU A 66 10.11 6.07 13.45
C LEU A 66 9.59 5.41 14.75
N GLU A 67 10.31 5.56 15.86
CA GLU A 67 9.87 5.14 17.18
C GLU A 67 8.57 5.84 17.62
N LEU A 68 8.34 7.07 17.18
CA LEU A 68 7.12 7.82 17.47
C LEU A 68 5.94 7.44 16.56
N VAL A 69 6.20 6.71 15.47
CA VAL A 69 5.17 6.36 14.49
C VAL A 69 4.40 5.13 14.95
N ASP A 70 3.07 5.22 14.89
CA ASP A 70 2.21 4.08 15.16
C ASP A 70 2.48 2.91 14.21
N LEU A 71 2.37 1.68 14.72
CA LEU A 71 2.65 0.47 13.95
C LEU A 71 1.82 0.38 12.66
N TYR A 72 0.56 0.81 12.71
CA TYR A 72 -0.32 0.87 11.55
C TYR A 72 0.19 1.83 10.46
N VAL A 73 0.81 2.94 10.84
CA VAL A 73 1.39 3.90 9.89
C VAL A 73 2.70 3.36 9.31
N LEU A 74 3.50 2.66 10.11
CA LEU A 74 4.69 1.94 9.61
C LEU A 74 4.29 0.87 8.57
N ASP A 75 3.26 0.09 8.85
CA ASP A 75 2.73 -0.90 7.89
C ASP A 75 2.27 -0.24 6.58
N LYS A 76 1.63 0.93 6.67
CA LYS A 76 1.26 1.71 5.48
C LYS A 76 2.47 2.16 4.66
N ILE A 77 3.54 2.64 5.32
CA ILE A 77 4.77 3.02 4.63
C ILE A 77 5.34 1.83 3.85
N ILE A 78 5.47 0.68 4.53
CA ILE A 78 5.99 -0.56 3.95
C ILE A 78 5.16 -0.96 2.72
N PHE A 79 3.83 -0.98 2.87
CA PHE A 79 2.91 -1.33 1.80
C PHE A 79 2.98 -0.34 0.62
N SER A 80 3.02 0.96 0.90
CA SER A 80 3.15 1.99 -0.13
C SER A 80 4.45 1.87 -0.92
N PHE A 81 5.59 1.63 -0.26
CA PHE A 81 6.86 1.39 -0.94
C PHE A 81 6.85 0.12 -1.79
N TYR A 82 6.27 -0.96 -1.27
CA TYR A 82 6.12 -2.19 -2.05
C TYR A 82 5.28 -1.94 -3.31
N ASN A 83 4.15 -1.25 -3.19
CA ASN A 83 3.31 -0.91 -4.34
C ASN A 83 4.02 0.00 -5.35
N VAL A 84 4.90 0.90 -4.90
CA VAL A 84 5.70 1.74 -5.78
C VAL A 84 6.60 0.91 -6.68
N ILE A 85 7.27 -0.13 -6.15
CA ILE A 85 8.18 -0.98 -6.92
C ILE A 85 7.48 -1.56 -8.16
N TYR A 86 6.25 -2.04 -7.99
CA TYR A 86 5.48 -2.71 -9.04
C TYR A 86 4.46 -1.82 -9.75
N SER A 87 4.35 -0.54 -9.39
CA SER A 87 3.41 0.39 -10.01
C SER A 87 3.86 0.75 -11.42
N GLU A 88 3.00 0.66 -12.42
CA GLU A 88 3.31 1.15 -13.79
C GLU A 88 3.01 2.64 -13.98
N LYS A 89 2.59 3.34 -12.92
CA LYS A 89 2.16 4.74 -12.98
C LYS A 89 3.34 5.70 -13.13
N ASP A 90 3.10 6.74 -13.93
CA ASP A 90 4.05 7.80 -14.26
C ASP A 90 3.81 9.07 -13.44
N ASP A 91 3.77 8.93 -12.11
CA ASP A 91 3.61 10.06 -11.20
C ASP A 91 4.96 10.48 -10.62
N LEU A 92 5.21 11.79 -10.49
CA LEU A 92 6.48 12.35 -10.01
C LEU A 92 6.97 11.73 -8.69
N ILE A 93 6.07 11.55 -7.72
CA ILE A 93 6.43 10.96 -6.41
C ILE A 93 6.80 9.47 -6.54
N ILE A 94 6.14 8.74 -7.44
CA ILE A 94 6.40 7.32 -7.72
C ILE A 94 7.74 7.20 -8.44
N GLN A 95 7.98 8.01 -9.48
CA GLN A 95 9.27 8.06 -10.16
C GLN A 95 10.42 8.38 -9.21
N LYS A 96 10.24 9.36 -8.33
CA LYS A 96 11.26 9.73 -7.34
C LYS A 96 11.57 8.57 -6.40
N LEU A 97 10.55 7.90 -5.87
CA LEU A 97 10.74 6.74 -5.01
C LEU A 97 11.38 5.56 -5.77
N LYS A 98 10.95 5.29 -7.01
CA LYS A 98 11.55 4.25 -7.87
C LYS A 98 13.00 4.52 -8.24
N SER A 99 13.41 5.79 -8.33
CA SER A 99 14.79 6.15 -8.63
C SER A 99 15.76 5.76 -7.51
N ASN A 100 15.23 5.45 -6.32
CA ASN A 100 16.01 4.91 -5.21
C ASN A 100 16.27 3.41 -5.43
N ILE A 101 17.48 3.09 -5.86
CA ILE A 101 17.95 1.71 -6.09
C ILE A 101 17.82 0.80 -4.87
N ASN A 102 17.89 1.36 -3.66
CA ASN A 102 17.91 0.62 -2.41
C ASN A 102 16.50 0.52 -1.79
N LEU A 103 15.44 0.85 -2.53
CA LEU A 103 14.07 0.87 -2.00
C LEU A 103 13.63 -0.51 -1.46
N LYS A 104 14.05 -1.61 -2.12
CA LYS A 104 13.77 -2.98 -1.65
C LYS A 104 14.42 -3.25 -0.28
N GLU A 105 15.69 -2.91 -0.14
CA GLU A 105 16.45 -3.06 1.11
C GLU A 105 15.83 -2.20 2.21
N ARG A 106 15.43 -0.97 1.88
CA ARG A 106 14.71 -0.07 2.79
C ARG A 106 13.42 -0.68 3.31
N ILE A 107 12.64 -1.35 2.46
CA ILE A 107 11.42 -2.05 2.90
C ILE A 107 11.77 -3.15 3.90
N MET A 108 12.81 -3.95 3.63
CA MET A 108 13.24 -5.00 4.54
C MET A 108 13.71 -4.45 5.89
N GLU A 109 14.48 -3.37 5.90
CA GLU A 109 14.90 -2.71 7.13
C GLU A 109 13.70 -2.18 7.94
N LEU A 110 12.71 -1.58 7.29
CA LEU A 110 11.46 -1.14 7.94
C LEU A 110 10.65 -2.31 8.51
N ILE A 111 10.63 -3.46 7.83
CA ILE A 111 9.97 -4.67 8.32
C ILE A 111 10.64 -5.15 9.60
N LEU A 112 11.96 -5.28 9.59
CA LEU A 112 12.74 -5.72 10.75
C LEU A 112 12.60 -4.75 11.94
N PHE A 113 12.62 -3.44 11.66
CA PHE A 113 12.35 -2.41 12.68
C PHE A 113 10.95 -2.53 13.28
N THR A 114 9.93 -2.80 12.44
CA THR A 114 8.55 -2.94 12.92
C THR A 114 8.37 -4.21 13.76
N GLU A 115 9.03 -5.31 13.37
CA GLU A 115 9.05 -6.57 14.11
C GLU A 115 9.80 -6.46 15.45
N SER A 116 10.87 -5.67 15.53
CA SER A 116 11.58 -5.45 16.80
C SER A 116 10.78 -4.60 17.78
N LYS A 117 9.94 -3.69 17.28
CA LYS A 117 9.09 -2.81 18.09
C LYS A 117 7.87 -3.52 18.67
N SER A 118 7.37 -4.58 18.03
CA SER A 118 6.13 -5.23 18.45
C SER A 118 6.01 -6.68 18.00
N ASN A 119 5.42 -7.51 18.85
CA ASN A 119 4.98 -8.87 18.50
C ASN A 119 3.70 -8.88 17.65
N HIS A 120 3.18 -7.72 17.22
CA HIS A 120 1.99 -7.66 16.39
C HIS A 120 2.25 -8.24 15.00
N PHE A 121 1.53 -9.31 14.67
CA PHE A 121 1.63 -9.99 13.39
C PHE A 121 0.77 -9.31 12.32
N SER A 122 1.40 -8.88 11.22
CA SER A 122 0.72 -8.37 10.03
C SER A 122 0.90 -9.34 8.86
N LEU A 123 -0.21 -9.89 8.36
CA LEU A 123 -0.21 -10.80 7.20
C LEU A 123 0.39 -10.11 5.96
N GLU A 124 0.01 -8.86 5.72
CA GLU A 124 0.50 -8.09 4.56
C GLU A 124 2.00 -7.86 4.65
N ARG A 125 2.50 -7.44 5.82
CA ARG A 125 3.94 -7.23 6.04
C ARG A 125 4.74 -8.51 5.81
N ASN A 126 4.24 -9.65 6.30
CA ASN A 126 4.89 -10.94 6.10
C ASN A 126 4.85 -11.42 4.64
N ASN A 127 3.74 -11.19 3.93
CA ASN A 127 3.66 -11.49 2.51
C ASN A 127 4.66 -10.67 1.70
N ILE A 128 4.82 -9.38 2.03
CA ILE A 128 5.84 -8.51 1.42
C ILE A 128 7.24 -9.03 1.72
N LYS A 129 7.54 -9.36 2.98
CA LYS A 129 8.83 -9.92 3.41
C LYS A 129 9.20 -11.15 2.59
N ASN A 130 8.28 -12.12 2.52
CA ASN A 130 8.48 -13.35 1.76
C ASN A 130 8.67 -13.06 0.27
N SER A 131 7.87 -12.16 -0.31
CA SER A 131 7.99 -11.76 -1.71
C SER A 131 9.36 -11.14 -2.02
N LEU A 132 9.90 -10.33 -1.11
CA LEU A 132 11.21 -9.69 -1.28
C LEU A 132 12.39 -10.65 -1.05
N GLN A 133 12.21 -11.71 -0.27
CA GLN A 133 13.27 -12.70 0.01
C GLN A 133 13.38 -13.77 -1.08
N HIS A 134 12.33 -13.98 -1.87
CA HIS A 134 12.26 -15.03 -2.88
C HIS A 134 12.26 -14.52 -4.33
N ASN A 135 12.42 -13.20 -4.54
CA ASN A 135 12.54 -12.53 -5.86
C ASN A 135 13.78 -11.66 -5.94
#